data_AF-A0A960HJF0-F1
#
_entry.id   AF-A0A960HJF0-F1
#
_cell.length_a   1.000
_cell.length_b   1.000
_cell.length_c   1.000
_cell.angle_alpha   90.00
_cell.angle_beta   90.00
_cell.angle_gamma   90.00
#
_symmetry.space_group_name_H-M   'P 1'
#
loop_
_entity.id
_entity.type
_entity.pdbx_description
1 polymer ?
#
loop_
_entity_poly.entity_id
_entity_poly.type
_entity_poly.pdbx_seq_one_letter_code
_entity_poly.pdbx_strand_id
1 'polypeptide(L)'
;MAAPPPRRRDPGILSEPIDLDGPRRGGAQHPTVAAHPGLVVKQRGTPISGTVVGVVNGYLHVRDRRGFEHRMTMLKGGFEVDGKVVTLVAPRGPAPGTAPAPVSRTASGSVAGPTAPAQIAKASRILVEGLHDAELVEKVWGDDLRGEGVVVEQLEGADHLDQVVRAFGPRPGRRLGILLDHLVAGTKEQRIAASVAGPDVLVTGHPYVDIWQAVKP
;
A
#
# COMPACT_ATOMS: atom_id res chain seq x y z
N MET A 1 -90.19 -24.61 31.07
CA MET A 1 -89.41 -24.93 29.87
C MET A 1 -88.48 -23.77 29.58
N ALA A 2 -87.21 -23.87 29.99
CA ALA A 2 -86.19 -22.87 29.67
C ALA A 2 -85.57 -23.22 28.30
N ALA A 3 -85.46 -22.22 27.42
CA ALA A 3 -84.91 -22.39 26.07
C ALA A 3 -83.42 -22.81 26.16
N PRO A 4 -82.94 -23.70 25.27
CA PRO A 4 -81.55 -24.12 25.29
C PRO A 4 -80.63 -22.97 24.87
N PRO A 5 -79.41 -22.86 25.44
CA PRO A 5 -78.46 -21.82 25.08
C PRO A 5 -78.00 -22.01 23.62
N PRO A 6 -77.71 -20.92 22.89
CA PRO A 6 -77.27 -20.99 21.51
C PRO A 6 -75.90 -21.69 21.43
N ARG A 7 -75.80 -22.66 20.51
CA ARG A 7 -74.54 -23.35 20.20
C ARG A 7 -73.52 -22.33 19.68
N ARG A 8 -72.40 -22.15 20.38
CA ARG A 8 -71.23 -21.47 19.84
C ARG A 8 -70.76 -22.25 18.61
N ARG A 9 -70.84 -21.63 17.43
CA ARG A 9 -70.11 -22.12 16.26
C ARG A 9 -68.64 -21.84 16.51
N ASP A 10 -67.84 -22.88 16.63
CA ASP A 10 -66.40 -22.74 16.54
C ASP A 10 -66.07 -22.15 15.15
N PRO A 11 -65.37 -21.01 15.08
CA PRO A 11 -64.81 -20.56 13.84
C PRO A 11 -63.69 -21.54 13.49
N GLY A 12 -63.99 -22.56 12.67
CA GLY A 12 -62.97 -23.41 12.07
C GLY A 12 -61.93 -22.56 11.32
N ILE A 13 -60.76 -23.15 11.05
CA ILE A 13 -59.51 -22.56 10.47
C ILE A 13 -59.67 -21.67 9.21
N LEU A 14 -60.88 -21.48 8.69
CA LEU A 14 -61.24 -20.75 7.47
C LEU A 14 -62.11 -19.50 7.72
N SER A 15 -62.22 -19.03 8.95
CA SER A 15 -63.16 -17.97 9.35
C SER A 15 -62.58 -16.56 9.40
N GLU A 16 -61.27 -16.42 9.25
CA GLU A 16 -60.65 -15.14 8.93
C GLU A 16 -60.27 -15.13 7.44
N PRO A 17 -60.50 -14.02 6.71
CA PRO A 17 -59.88 -13.86 5.41
C PRO A 17 -58.38 -14.01 5.63
N ILE A 18 -57.70 -14.83 4.82
CA ILE A 18 -56.25 -14.83 4.78
C ILE A 18 -55.84 -13.38 4.52
N ASP A 19 -55.24 -12.74 5.53
CA ASP A 19 -54.70 -11.40 5.40
C ASP A 19 -53.47 -11.47 4.48
N LEU A 20 -53.74 -11.42 3.17
CA LEU A 20 -52.75 -11.39 2.10
C LEU A 20 -51.86 -10.14 2.18
N ASP A 21 -52.29 -9.13 2.95
CA ASP A 21 -51.62 -7.85 3.16
C ASP A 21 -50.96 -7.74 4.55
N GLY A 22 -50.98 -8.82 5.35
CA GLY A 22 -50.28 -8.88 6.62
C GLY A 22 -48.78 -8.61 6.44
N PRO A 23 -48.09 -7.98 7.40
CA PRO A 23 -46.69 -7.60 7.24
C PRO A 23 -45.86 -8.85 6.95
N ARG A 24 -45.38 -8.98 5.70
CA ARG A 24 -44.46 -10.05 5.30
C ARG A 24 -43.31 -10.04 6.30
N ARG A 25 -43.12 -11.13 7.05
CA ARG A 25 -41.92 -11.30 7.90
C ARG A 25 -40.70 -11.08 7.02
N GLY A 26 -40.05 -9.93 7.18
CA GLY A 26 -38.88 -9.58 6.40
C GLY A 26 -37.86 -10.70 6.57
N GLY A 27 -37.51 -11.38 5.46
CA GLY A 27 -36.55 -12.48 5.52
C GLY A 27 -35.28 -12.04 6.25
N ALA A 28 -34.75 -12.91 7.11
CA ALA A 28 -33.59 -12.60 7.94
C ALA A 28 -32.48 -11.94 7.10
N GLN A 29 -32.02 -10.77 7.54
CA GLN A 29 -30.88 -10.12 6.91
C GLN A 29 -29.60 -10.80 7.38
N HIS A 30 -28.90 -11.44 6.45
CA HIS A 30 -27.61 -12.07 6.72
C HIS A 30 -26.47 -11.13 6.31
N PRO A 31 -25.37 -11.09 7.08
CA PRO A 31 -24.20 -10.30 6.71
C PRO A 31 -23.68 -10.67 5.32
N THR A 32 -23.30 -9.65 4.57
CA THR A 32 -22.73 -9.81 3.22
C THR A 32 -21.22 -9.95 3.33
N VAL A 33 -20.66 -10.99 2.70
CA VAL A 33 -19.22 -11.27 2.69
C VAL A 33 -18.73 -11.42 1.25
N ALA A 34 -17.63 -10.77 0.91
CA ALA A 34 -17.00 -10.89 -0.40
C ALA A 34 -16.27 -12.24 -0.53
N ALA A 35 -16.56 -12.98 -1.60
CA ALA A 35 -16.02 -14.31 -1.85
C ALA A 35 -14.58 -14.27 -2.40
N HIS A 36 -13.63 -13.81 -1.60
CA HIS A 36 -12.22 -13.75 -1.98
C HIS A 36 -11.59 -15.16 -2.06
N PRO A 37 -10.64 -15.40 -2.98
CA PRO A 37 -9.85 -16.62 -2.97
C PRO A 37 -9.21 -16.87 -1.60
N GLY A 38 -9.18 -18.12 -1.15
CA GLY A 38 -8.67 -18.50 0.17
C GLY A 38 -9.72 -18.49 1.29
N LEU A 39 -10.90 -17.88 1.07
CA LEU A 39 -12.00 -17.90 2.04
C LEU A 39 -12.53 -19.34 2.19
N VAL A 40 -12.63 -19.83 3.43
CA VAL A 40 -13.25 -21.13 3.71
C VAL A 40 -14.75 -20.95 3.87
N VAL A 41 -15.51 -21.71 3.09
CA VAL A 41 -16.98 -21.61 3.03
C VAL A 41 -17.61 -22.99 3.14
N LYS A 42 -18.81 -23.03 3.70
CA LYS A 42 -19.69 -24.20 3.67
C LYS A 42 -21.04 -23.80 3.08
N GLN A 43 -21.56 -24.58 2.13
CA GLN A 43 -22.88 -24.32 1.59
C GLN A 43 -23.95 -24.89 2.52
N ARG A 44 -24.97 -24.08 2.81
CA ARG A 44 -26.08 -24.50 3.65
C ARG A 44 -26.96 -25.51 2.91
N GLY A 45 -27.41 -26.53 3.65
CA GLY A 45 -28.25 -27.59 3.09
C GLY A 45 -27.49 -28.65 2.29
N THR A 46 -26.16 -28.56 2.16
CA THR A 46 -25.32 -29.57 1.53
C THR A 46 -24.13 -29.93 2.43
N PRO A 47 -23.48 -31.09 2.22
CA PRO A 47 -22.25 -31.43 2.93
C PRO A 47 -21.00 -30.75 2.36
N ILE A 48 -21.14 -29.85 1.38
CA ILE A 48 -20.01 -29.27 0.64
C ILE A 48 -19.37 -28.16 1.45
N SER A 49 -18.09 -28.33 1.77
CA SER A 49 -17.23 -27.33 2.41
C SER A 49 -15.87 -27.30 1.71
N GLY A 50 -15.30 -26.11 1.56
CA GLY A 50 -14.01 -25.96 0.91
C GLY A 50 -13.51 -24.52 0.87
N THR A 51 -12.44 -24.32 0.13
CA THR A 51 -11.79 -23.02 -0.03
C THR A 51 -12.20 -22.40 -1.35
N VAL A 52 -12.63 -21.14 -1.32
CA VAL A 52 -12.94 -20.38 -2.53
C VAL A 52 -11.69 -20.27 -3.40
N VAL A 53 -11.82 -20.69 -4.65
CA VAL A 53 -10.79 -20.51 -5.70
C VAL A 53 -11.00 -19.19 -6.41
N GLY A 54 -12.27 -18.80 -6.61
CA GLY A 54 -12.65 -17.53 -7.21
C GLY A 54 -14.11 -17.49 -7.62
N VAL A 55 -14.48 -16.43 -8.32
CA VAL A 55 -15.81 -16.26 -8.93
C VAL A 55 -15.62 -16.14 -10.45
N VAL A 56 -16.23 -17.04 -11.22
CA VAL A 56 -16.12 -17.09 -12.69
C VAL A 56 -17.53 -17.05 -13.27
N ASN A 57 -17.77 -16.11 -14.18
CA ASN A 57 -19.09 -15.92 -14.83
C ASN A 57 -20.26 -15.84 -13.82
N GLY A 58 -20.03 -15.22 -12.66
CA GLY A 58 -21.03 -15.08 -11.59
C GLY A 58 -21.24 -16.30 -10.70
N TYR A 59 -20.54 -17.41 -10.96
CA TYR A 59 -20.57 -18.61 -10.12
C TYR A 59 -19.37 -18.67 -9.19
N LEU A 60 -19.61 -19.14 -7.96
CA LEU A 60 -18.57 -19.40 -6.99
C LEU A 60 -17.90 -20.75 -7.29
N HIS A 61 -16.57 -20.75 -7.36
CA HIS A 61 -15.77 -21.97 -7.47
C HIS A 61 -15.11 -22.26 -6.13
N VAL A 62 -15.37 -23.46 -5.58
CA VAL A 62 -14.86 -23.90 -4.27
C VAL A 62 -14.14 -25.23 -4.41
N ARG A 63 -12.92 -25.32 -3.90
CA ARG A 63 -12.15 -26.58 -3.86
C ARG A 63 -12.31 -27.26 -2.50
N ASP A 64 -12.80 -28.49 -2.48
CA ASP A 64 -12.94 -29.27 -1.25
C ASP A 64 -11.60 -29.87 -0.77
N ARG A 65 -11.61 -30.48 0.42
CA ARG A 65 -10.40 -31.11 1.01
C ARG A 65 -9.86 -32.31 0.21
N ARG A 66 -10.67 -32.89 -0.69
CA ARG A 66 -10.28 -33.99 -1.58
C ARG A 66 -9.77 -33.48 -2.93
N GLY A 67 -9.74 -32.17 -3.13
CA GLY A 67 -9.28 -31.51 -4.35
C GLY A 67 -10.34 -31.31 -5.42
N PHE A 68 -11.60 -31.71 -5.19
CA PHE A 68 -12.66 -31.51 -6.17
C PHE A 68 -13.15 -30.07 -6.18
N GLU A 69 -13.36 -29.53 -7.38
CA GLU A 69 -13.94 -28.20 -7.57
C GLU A 69 -15.46 -28.27 -7.75
N HIS A 70 -16.15 -27.46 -6.95
CA HIS A 70 -17.60 -27.33 -6.93
C HIS A 70 -17.99 -25.95 -7.46
N ARG A 71 -18.91 -25.92 -8.43
CA ARG A 71 -19.51 -24.69 -8.95
C ARG A 71 -20.83 -24.42 -8.22
N MET A 72 -20.97 -23.24 -7.62
CA MET A 72 -22.08 -22.91 -6.71
C MET A 72 -22.70 -21.56 -7.05
N THR A 73 -24.03 -21.46 -6.91
CA THR A 73 -24.74 -20.17 -7.04
C THR A 73 -24.65 -19.40 -5.73
N MET A 74 -24.33 -18.11 -5.79
CA MET A 74 -24.27 -17.23 -4.62
C MET A 74 -25.68 -16.82 -4.16
N LEU A 75 -26.32 -17.69 -3.37
CA LEU A 75 -27.66 -17.45 -2.82
C LEU A 75 -27.62 -16.56 -1.56
N LYS A 76 -28.66 -15.73 -1.38
CA LYS A 76 -28.86 -14.92 -0.17
C LYS A 76 -28.96 -15.84 1.06
N GLY A 77 -28.07 -15.64 2.04
CA GLY A 77 -27.98 -16.50 3.22
C GLY A 77 -27.63 -17.97 2.92
N GLY A 78 -27.00 -18.26 1.78
CA GLY A 78 -26.75 -19.63 1.30
C GLY A 78 -25.50 -20.30 1.89
N PHE A 79 -24.67 -19.57 2.63
CA PHE A 79 -23.35 -20.03 3.04
C PHE A 79 -23.08 -19.81 4.52
N GLU A 80 -22.13 -20.57 5.06
CA GLU A 80 -21.53 -20.40 6.39
C GLU A 80 -20.05 -20.05 6.23
N VAL A 81 -19.61 -19.00 6.93
CA VAL A 81 -18.20 -18.60 7.11
C VAL A 81 -17.98 -18.46 8.61
N ASP A 82 -16.98 -19.16 9.15
CA ASP A 82 -16.68 -19.19 10.60
C ASP A 82 -17.93 -19.49 11.46
N GLY A 83 -18.77 -20.41 10.99
CA GLY A 83 -20.02 -20.81 11.65
C GLY A 83 -21.16 -19.80 11.57
N LYS A 84 -20.98 -18.66 10.90
CA LYS A 84 -22.02 -17.62 10.72
C LYS A 84 -22.66 -17.72 9.34
N VAL A 85 -23.98 -17.60 9.27
CA VAL A 85 -24.72 -17.59 8.00
C VAL A 85 -24.49 -16.25 7.29
N VAL A 86 -24.01 -16.31 6.06
CA VAL A 86 -23.64 -15.14 5.23
C VAL A 86 -24.29 -15.20 3.85
N THR A 87 -24.41 -14.03 3.23
CA THR A 87 -24.63 -13.90 1.80
C THR A 87 -23.29 -13.64 1.13
N LEU A 88 -22.84 -14.55 0.27
CA LEU A 88 -21.63 -14.31 -0.52
C LEU A 88 -21.96 -13.39 -1.70
N VAL A 89 -21.08 -12.44 -1.97
CA VAL A 89 -21.12 -11.58 -3.15
C VAL A 89 -19.78 -11.65 -3.88
N ALA A 90 -19.82 -11.36 -5.18
CA ALA A 90 -18.59 -11.20 -5.94
C ALA A 90 -17.68 -10.16 -5.25
N PRO A 91 -16.38 -10.45 -5.08
CA PRO A 91 -15.44 -9.49 -4.52
C PRO A 91 -15.51 -8.15 -5.25
N ARG A 92 -15.76 -7.07 -4.51
CA ARG A 92 -15.50 -5.71 -5.00
C ARG A 92 -14.08 -5.34 -4.61
N GLY A 93 -13.18 -5.58 -5.54
CA GLY A 93 -11.74 -5.30 -5.50
C GLY A 93 -11.20 -5.52 -6.92
N PRO A 94 -9.99 -5.03 -7.25
CA PRO A 94 -9.48 -5.14 -8.62
C PRO A 94 -9.48 -6.62 -9.05
N ALA A 95 -10.04 -6.89 -10.22
CA ALA A 95 -10.20 -8.24 -10.75
C ALA A 95 -8.83 -8.95 -10.89
N PRO A 96 -8.78 -10.29 -10.77
CA PRO A 96 -7.60 -11.04 -11.20
C PRO A 96 -7.31 -10.73 -12.67
N GLY A 97 -6.13 -10.18 -12.96
CA GLY A 97 -5.76 -9.70 -14.31
C GLY A 97 -5.79 -8.17 -14.49
N THR A 98 -6.18 -7.40 -13.48
CA THR A 98 -5.93 -5.95 -13.48
C THR A 98 -4.44 -5.74 -13.22
N ALA A 99 -3.73 -5.15 -14.19
CA ALA A 99 -2.34 -4.76 -13.98
C ALA A 99 -2.24 -3.91 -12.70
N PRO A 100 -1.19 -4.10 -11.87
CA PRO A 100 -0.95 -3.22 -10.74
C PRO A 100 -1.05 -1.77 -11.21
N ALA A 101 -1.69 -0.90 -10.42
CA ALA A 101 -1.64 0.53 -10.68
C ALA A 101 -0.17 0.91 -10.95
N PRO A 102 0.13 1.66 -12.01
CA PRO A 102 1.51 1.95 -12.37
C PRO A 102 2.20 2.55 -11.14
N VAL A 103 3.24 1.87 -10.69
CA VAL A 103 4.06 2.36 -9.59
C VAL A 103 4.70 3.65 -10.10
N SER A 104 4.22 4.78 -9.60
CA SER A 104 4.82 6.07 -9.92
C SER A 104 6.27 6.04 -9.45
N ARG A 105 7.17 6.62 -10.26
CA ARG A 105 8.60 6.69 -9.96
C ARG A 105 9.05 8.14 -9.91
N THR A 106 10.03 8.43 -9.05
CA THR A 106 10.76 9.71 -9.06
C THR A 106 11.75 9.74 -10.24
N ALA A 107 12.35 10.91 -10.51
CA ALA A 107 13.35 11.05 -11.57
C ALA A 107 14.58 10.15 -11.36
N SER A 108 14.92 9.83 -10.12
CA SER A 108 15.99 8.87 -9.76
C SER A 108 15.62 7.41 -10.04
N GLY A 109 14.34 7.12 -10.32
CA GLY A 109 13.82 5.78 -10.55
C GLY A 109 13.30 5.07 -9.29
N SER A 110 13.38 5.70 -8.12
CA SER A 110 12.76 5.19 -6.88
C SER A 110 11.25 5.09 -7.02
N VAL A 111 10.61 4.24 -6.20
CA VAL A 111 9.15 4.23 -6.07
C VAL A 111 8.72 5.52 -5.38
N ALA A 112 7.85 6.29 -6.04
CA ALA A 112 7.31 7.51 -5.46
C ALA A 112 6.49 7.19 -4.22
N GLY A 113 6.87 7.79 -3.09
CA GLY A 113 6.09 7.76 -1.86
C GLY A 113 4.79 8.56 -1.99
N PRO A 114 3.86 8.40 -1.04
CA PRO A 114 2.69 9.26 -0.97
C PRO A 114 3.11 10.73 -0.82
N THR A 115 2.38 11.65 -1.46
CA THR A 115 2.62 13.10 -1.36
C THR A 115 2.54 13.52 0.11
N ALA A 116 3.67 13.95 0.68
CA ALA A 116 3.78 14.41 2.05
C ALA A 116 3.76 15.96 2.11
N PRO A 117 3.26 16.56 3.20
CA PRO A 117 3.40 18.00 3.42
C PRO A 117 4.87 18.40 3.57
N ALA A 118 5.16 19.70 3.40
CA ALA A 118 6.49 20.24 3.64
C ALA A 118 6.96 19.92 5.07
N GLN A 119 8.20 19.47 5.21
CA GLN A 119 8.79 19.05 6.47
C GLN A 119 10.05 19.83 6.80
N ILE A 120 10.38 19.91 8.09
CA ILE A 120 11.63 20.51 8.56
C ILE A 120 12.79 19.61 8.15
N ALA A 121 13.85 20.21 7.63
CA ALA A 121 15.07 19.47 7.30
C ALA A 121 15.65 18.76 8.54
N LYS A 122 16.05 17.51 8.38
CA LYS A 122 16.85 16.75 9.35
C LYS A 122 18.14 17.51 9.65
N ALA A 123 18.91 17.09 10.65
CA ALA A 123 20.18 17.74 10.94
C ALA A 123 21.29 17.40 9.91
N SER A 124 21.13 16.32 9.14
CA SER A 124 22.08 15.85 8.13
C SER A 124 22.05 16.68 6.85
N ARG A 125 23.18 16.78 6.15
CA ARG A 125 23.34 17.57 4.91
C ARG A 125 24.14 16.83 3.85
N ILE A 126 23.91 17.23 2.59
CA ILE A 126 24.79 16.95 1.47
C ILE A 126 25.41 18.27 1.04
N LEU A 127 26.73 18.33 0.97
CA LEU A 127 27.48 19.47 0.48
C LEU A 127 27.98 19.16 -0.93
N VAL A 128 27.85 20.11 -1.86
CA VAL A 128 28.30 19.95 -3.26
C VAL A 128 29.23 21.08 -3.64
N GLU A 129 30.26 20.81 -4.44
CA GLU A 129 31.26 21.81 -4.81
C GLU A 129 30.71 22.87 -5.77
N GLY A 130 29.99 22.44 -6.81
CA GLY A 130 29.45 23.32 -7.84
C GLY A 130 27.95 23.58 -7.76
N LEU A 131 27.51 24.68 -8.39
CA LEU A 131 26.09 24.90 -8.66
C LEU A 131 25.52 23.83 -9.60
N HIS A 132 26.31 23.41 -10.60
CA HIS A 132 25.89 22.37 -11.54
C HIS A 132 25.62 21.03 -10.85
N ASP A 133 26.39 20.68 -9.82
CA ASP A 133 26.11 19.51 -8.99
C ASP A 133 24.79 19.66 -8.26
N ALA A 134 24.57 20.82 -7.62
CA ALA A 134 23.33 21.09 -6.92
C ALA A 134 22.12 20.97 -7.86
N GLU A 135 22.24 21.53 -9.07
CA GLU A 135 21.20 21.46 -10.10
C GLU A 135 20.92 20.03 -10.55
N LEU A 136 21.96 19.21 -10.77
CA LEU A 136 21.78 17.82 -11.15
C LEU A 136 21.15 17.00 -10.00
N VAL A 137 21.62 17.20 -8.77
CA VAL A 137 21.09 16.51 -7.59
C VAL A 137 19.62 16.86 -7.39
N GLU A 138 19.26 18.13 -7.51
CA GLU A 138 17.86 18.56 -7.45
C GLU A 138 17.02 17.92 -8.56
N LYS A 139 17.51 17.94 -9.80
CA LYS A 139 16.78 17.40 -10.96
C LYS A 139 16.52 15.90 -10.87
N VAL A 140 17.45 15.13 -10.32
CA VAL A 140 17.36 13.67 -10.28
C VAL A 140 16.79 13.16 -8.95
N TRP A 141 17.23 13.72 -7.82
CA TRP A 141 16.89 13.23 -6.47
C TRP A 141 16.14 14.23 -5.60
N GLY A 142 15.74 15.41 -6.10
CA GLY A 142 15.06 16.42 -5.30
C GLY A 142 13.81 15.90 -4.58
N ASP A 143 12.99 15.09 -5.26
CA ASP A 143 11.80 14.46 -4.67
C ASP A 143 12.15 13.46 -3.56
N ASP A 144 13.16 12.61 -3.79
CA ASP A 144 13.64 11.63 -2.83
C ASP A 144 14.20 12.32 -1.57
N LEU A 145 15.03 13.35 -1.76
CA LEU A 145 15.67 14.09 -0.66
C LEU A 145 14.66 14.89 0.16
N ARG A 146 13.62 15.45 -0.47
CA ARG A 146 12.50 16.07 0.24
C ARG A 146 11.78 15.08 1.13
N GLY A 147 11.54 13.84 0.65
CA GLY A 147 10.96 12.76 1.46
C GLY A 147 11.85 12.38 2.64
N GLU A 148 13.18 12.36 2.44
CA GLU A 148 14.14 12.11 3.50
C GLU A 148 14.43 13.31 4.41
N GLY A 149 13.98 14.52 4.03
CA GLY A 149 14.24 15.75 4.77
C GLY A 149 15.71 16.13 4.77
N VAL A 150 16.47 15.74 3.75
CA VAL A 150 17.89 16.07 3.60
C VAL A 150 18.04 17.24 2.63
N VAL A 151 18.89 18.20 2.99
CA VAL A 151 19.13 19.41 2.20
C VAL A 151 20.51 19.33 1.54
N VAL A 152 20.58 19.87 0.32
CA VAL A 152 21.81 20.08 -0.43
C VAL A 152 22.24 21.53 -0.27
N GLU A 153 23.50 21.75 0.10
CA GLU A 153 24.10 23.08 0.25
C GLU A 153 25.37 23.16 -0.59
N GLN A 154 25.62 24.33 -1.20
CA GLN A 154 26.83 24.55 -1.99
C GLN A 154 28.04 24.83 -1.09
N LEU A 155 29.19 24.29 -1.46
CA LEU A 155 30.51 24.62 -0.94
C LEU A 155 31.15 25.71 -1.79
N GLU A 156 31.90 26.61 -1.16
CA GLU A 156 32.74 27.58 -1.86
C GLU A 156 34.13 27.00 -2.16
N GLY A 157 34.16 25.75 -2.68
CA GLY A 157 35.38 24.99 -2.97
C GLY A 157 35.86 24.08 -1.83
N ALA A 158 36.76 23.14 -2.16
CA ALA A 158 37.25 22.11 -1.23
C ALA A 158 38.38 22.58 -0.28
N ASP A 159 38.95 23.77 -0.46
CA ASP A 159 40.19 24.20 0.20
C ASP A 159 40.14 24.25 1.74
N HIS A 160 38.95 24.44 2.30
CA HIS A 160 38.73 24.57 3.74
C HIS A 160 37.75 23.52 4.27
N LEU A 161 37.69 22.36 3.61
CA LEU A 161 36.73 21.30 3.93
C LEU A 161 36.87 20.81 5.39
N ASP A 162 38.08 20.82 5.93
CA ASP A 162 38.36 20.47 7.33
C ASP A 162 37.69 21.42 8.32
N GLN A 163 37.68 22.72 8.01
CA GLN A 163 36.98 23.73 8.82
C GLN A 163 35.46 23.57 8.69
N VAL A 164 34.95 23.36 7.48
CA VAL A 164 33.52 23.13 7.22
C VAL A 164 33.03 21.90 7.99
N VAL A 165 33.76 20.79 7.93
CA VAL A 165 33.41 19.55 8.63
C VAL A 165 33.44 19.75 10.14
N ARG A 166 34.45 20.44 10.69
CA ARG A 166 34.51 20.73 12.12
C ARG A 166 33.39 21.66 12.58
N ALA A 167 33.10 22.71 11.83
CA ALA A 167 32.02 23.65 12.12
C ALA A 167 30.64 22.98 12.02
N PHE A 168 30.46 22.10 11.03
CA PHE A 168 29.27 21.28 10.95
C PHE A 168 29.19 20.42 12.20
N GLY A 169 30.19 19.62 12.55
CA GLY A 169 30.18 18.70 13.69
C GLY A 169 29.34 17.43 13.44
N PRO A 170 29.76 16.57 12.49
CA PRO A 170 29.14 15.28 12.21
C PRO A 170 29.16 14.36 13.44
N ARG A 171 28.08 13.60 13.61
CA ARG A 171 27.88 12.64 14.70
C ARG A 171 26.74 11.70 14.36
N PRO A 172 26.50 10.61 15.12
CA PRO A 172 25.35 9.75 14.89
C PRO A 172 24.04 10.54 14.87
N GLY A 173 23.23 10.34 13.82
CA GLY A 173 21.98 11.09 13.60
C GLY A 173 22.16 12.48 12.94
N ARG A 174 23.39 12.90 12.67
CA ARG A 174 23.73 14.16 11.99
C ARG A 174 24.93 13.95 11.07
N ARG A 175 24.65 13.29 9.95
CA ARG A 175 25.65 12.84 8.98
C ARG A 175 25.91 13.92 7.93
N LEU A 176 27.10 13.87 7.35
CA LEU A 176 27.51 14.78 6.29
C LEU A 176 27.94 13.99 5.06
N GLY A 177 27.25 14.21 3.94
CA GLY A 177 27.71 13.82 2.62
C GLY A 177 28.41 14.98 1.95
N ILE A 178 29.52 14.74 1.25
CA ILE A 178 30.25 15.74 0.47
C ILE A 178 30.48 15.16 -0.92
N LEU A 179 30.07 15.89 -1.95
CA LEU A 179 30.30 15.59 -3.35
C LEU A 179 31.29 16.61 -3.92
N LEU A 180 32.47 16.12 -4.31
CA LEU A 180 33.54 16.95 -4.88
C LEU A 180 33.65 16.76 -6.39
N ASP A 181 34.00 17.84 -7.07
CA ASP A 181 34.43 17.83 -8.46
C ASP A 181 35.86 17.26 -8.56
N HIS A 182 36.20 16.74 -9.72
CA HIS A 182 37.55 16.31 -10.07
C HIS A 182 38.25 15.42 -9.03
N LEU A 183 37.50 14.54 -8.38
CA LEU A 183 38.01 13.62 -7.37
C LEU A 183 38.79 12.48 -8.04
N VAL A 184 40.04 12.76 -8.39
CA VAL A 184 40.94 11.86 -9.14
C VAL A 184 42.10 11.40 -8.25
N ALA A 185 42.59 10.18 -8.48
CA ALA A 185 43.70 9.64 -7.71
C ALA A 185 44.98 10.48 -7.83
N GLY A 186 45.63 10.76 -6.69
CA GLY A 186 46.86 11.53 -6.61
C GLY A 186 46.68 13.05 -6.63
N THR A 187 45.45 13.56 -6.75
CA THR A 187 45.21 15.01 -6.77
C THR A 187 45.17 15.63 -5.37
N LYS A 188 45.14 16.96 -5.33
CA LYS A 188 44.99 17.72 -4.08
C LYS A 188 43.63 17.42 -3.44
N GLU A 189 42.59 17.33 -4.25
CA GLU A 189 41.20 17.12 -3.88
C GLU A 189 41.04 15.76 -3.19
N GLN A 190 41.67 14.70 -3.72
CA GLN A 190 41.69 13.40 -3.05
C GLN A 190 42.35 13.45 -1.67
N ARG A 191 43.47 14.17 -1.54
CA ARG A 191 44.16 14.30 -0.23
C ARG A 191 43.31 15.05 0.78
N ILE A 192 42.63 16.12 0.35
CA ILE A 192 41.70 16.87 1.18
C ILE A 192 40.52 15.98 1.60
N ALA A 193 39.90 15.26 0.67
CA ALA A 193 38.80 14.33 0.95
C ALA A 193 39.19 13.27 2.01
N ALA A 194 40.37 12.66 1.85
CA ALA A 194 40.87 11.65 2.78
C ALA A 194 41.11 12.21 4.19
N SER A 195 41.44 13.50 4.32
CA SER A 195 41.74 14.13 5.61
C SER A 195 40.51 14.35 6.50
N VAL A 196 39.31 14.35 5.92
CA VAL A 196 38.05 14.61 6.65
C VAL A 196 37.10 13.41 6.72
N ALA A 197 37.43 12.32 6.03
CA ALA A 197 36.62 11.12 6.00
C ALA A 197 36.49 10.50 7.40
N GLY A 198 35.30 9.96 7.71
CA GLY A 198 35.02 9.40 9.03
C GLY A 198 33.70 8.63 9.08
N PRO A 199 33.31 8.11 10.26
CA PRO A 199 32.12 7.25 10.38
C PRO A 199 30.80 7.98 10.04
N ASP A 200 30.74 9.28 10.27
CA ASP A 200 29.57 10.12 10.00
C ASP A 200 29.80 11.11 8.83
N VAL A 201 30.92 10.98 8.11
CA VAL A 201 31.29 11.81 6.96
C VAL A 201 31.61 10.93 5.76
N LEU A 202 30.81 11.05 4.71
CA LEU A 202 31.07 10.42 3.42
C LEU A 202 31.52 11.48 2.43
N VAL A 203 32.76 11.35 1.94
CA VAL A 203 33.24 12.14 0.79
C VAL A 203 33.27 11.24 -0.43
N THR A 204 32.65 11.71 -1.51
CA THR A 204 32.67 11.08 -2.82
C THR A 204 32.69 12.17 -3.90
N GLY A 205 32.72 11.80 -5.16
CA GLY A 205 32.86 12.75 -6.25
C GLY A 205 32.88 12.09 -7.62
N HIS A 206 33.24 12.86 -8.62
CA HIS A 206 33.44 12.38 -9.98
C HIS A 206 34.76 12.89 -10.57
N PRO A 207 35.29 12.25 -11.62
CA PRO A 207 36.59 12.65 -12.20
C PRO A 207 36.50 13.91 -13.08
N TYR A 208 35.30 14.36 -13.43
CA TYR A 208 35.08 15.51 -14.29
C TYR A 208 35.31 16.82 -13.55
N VAL A 209 35.72 17.85 -14.28
CA VAL A 209 35.80 19.23 -13.76
C VAL A 209 34.40 19.87 -13.68
N ASP A 210 33.48 19.38 -14.51
CA ASP A 210 32.06 19.79 -14.51
C ASP A 210 31.21 18.52 -14.66
N ILE A 211 30.26 18.32 -13.75
CA ILE A 211 29.38 17.14 -13.73
C ILE A 211 28.61 16.93 -15.04
N TRP A 212 28.31 17.98 -15.80
CA TRP A 212 27.59 17.84 -17.07
C TRP A 212 28.36 17.04 -18.12
N GLN A 213 29.69 16.95 -17.99
CA GLN A 213 30.53 16.09 -18.84
C GLN A 213 30.22 14.59 -18.64
N ALA A 214 29.64 14.21 -17.51
CA ALA A 214 29.22 12.84 -17.24
C ALA A 214 27.93 12.44 -17.99
N VAL A 215 27.13 13.43 -18.41
CA VAL A 215 25.84 13.19 -19.05
C VAL A 215 26.04 12.84 -20.52
N LYS A 216 25.68 11.61 -20.89
CA LYS A 216 25.71 11.12 -22.27
C LYS A 216 24.36 11.37 -22.94
N PRO A 217 24.34 11.70 -24.24
CA PRO A 217 23.10 11.88 -25.01
C PRO A 217 22.28 10.59 -25.12
#